data_AF-A0A6G3R720-F1
#
_entry.id   AF-A0A6G3R720-F1
#
_cell.length_a   1.000
_cell.length_b   1.000
_cell.length_c   1.000
_cell.angle_alpha   90.00
_cell.angle_beta   90.00
_cell.angle_gamma   90.00
#
_symmetry.space_group_name_H-M   'P 1'
#
loop_
_entity.id
_entity.type
_entity.pdbx_description
1 polymer ?
#
loop_
_entity_poly.entity_id
_entity_poly.type
_entity_poly.pdbx_seq_one_letter_code
_entity_poly.pdbx_strand_id
1 'polypeptide(L)'
;AGAPVEAVVAAALSVVPEDSWTSRSLRRAVAAADRGERAVRSAVVIGGYPWTDLAPEAVGLAFGAYAVARGDFGDAVLCAVNMGRDADTTAAVAGALSGATCGAAAIPLPWSTAIGPARGSCLPSMRGHHVLDVADLLTPDGDAR
;
A
#
# COMPACT_ATOMS: atom_id res chain seq x y z
N ALA A 1 9.30 1.14 12.37
CA ALA A 1 8.12 2.01 12.57
C ALA A 1 8.62 3.44 12.64
N GLY A 2 8.15 4.33 11.77
CA GLY A 2 8.89 5.55 11.48
C GLY A 2 8.06 6.77 11.12
N ALA A 3 8.19 7.22 9.87
CA ALA A 3 7.73 8.55 9.45
C ALA A 3 6.20 8.69 9.52
N PRO A 4 5.68 9.88 9.88
CA PRO A 4 4.25 10.14 9.82
C PRO A 4 3.74 10.16 8.36
N VAL A 5 2.44 9.93 8.17
CA VAL A 5 1.79 9.83 6.86
C VAL A 5 2.15 11.00 5.94
N GLU A 6 2.15 12.22 6.48
CA GLU A 6 2.42 13.44 5.72
C GLU A 6 3.85 13.46 5.17
N ALA A 7 4.83 12.98 5.96
CA ALA A 7 6.21 12.90 5.54
C ALA A 7 6.41 11.83 4.46
N VAL A 8 5.72 10.68 4.57
CA VAL A 8 5.74 9.62 3.56
C VAL A 8 5.13 10.11 2.24
N VAL A 9 3.99 10.80 2.30
CA VAL A 9 3.34 11.42 1.13
C VAL A 9 4.25 12.46 0.48
N ALA A 10 4.88 13.34 1.28
CA ALA A 10 5.80 14.35 0.77
C ALA A 10 7.01 13.73 0.08
N ALA A 11 7.59 12.68 0.67
CA ALA A 11 8.70 11.94 0.08
C ALA A 11 8.31 11.32 -1.27
N ALA A 12 7.13 10.69 -1.36
CA ALA A 12 6.62 10.15 -2.62
C ALA A 12 6.45 11.25 -3.69
N LEU A 13 5.87 12.40 -3.33
CA LEU A 13 5.69 13.53 -4.25
C LEU A 13 7.01 14.15 -4.71
N SER A 14 8.07 14.09 -3.90
CA SER A 14 9.38 14.65 -4.27
C SER A 14 10.10 13.90 -5.39
N VAL A 15 9.73 12.62 -5.62
CA VAL A 15 10.37 11.77 -6.64
C VAL A 15 9.48 11.48 -7.85
N VAL A 16 8.18 11.80 -7.75
CA VAL A 16 7.23 11.66 -8.87
C VAL A 16 7.25 12.95 -9.70
N PRO A 17 7.41 12.89 -11.04
CA PRO A 17 7.40 14.08 -11.88
C PRO A 17 6.11 14.90 -11.68
N GLU A 18 6.25 16.21 -11.42
CA GLU A 18 5.15 17.06 -10.96
C GLU A 18 3.97 17.09 -11.95
N ASP A 19 4.24 17.16 -13.25
CA ASP A 19 3.25 17.20 -14.33
C ASP A 19 2.81 15.79 -14.83
N SER A 20 3.10 14.75 -14.07
CA SER A 20 2.62 13.40 -14.38
C SER A 20 1.18 13.18 -13.92
N TRP A 21 0.52 12.22 -14.56
CA TRP A 21 -0.77 11.73 -14.08
C TRP A 21 -0.65 11.15 -12.66
N THR A 22 0.41 10.40 -12.35
CA THR A 22 0.65 9.85 -11.01
C THR A 22 0.68 10.94 -9.93
N SER A 23 1.41 12.04 -10.16
CA SER A 23 1.44 13.19 -9.23
C SER A 23 0.03 13.75 -8.99
N ARG A 24 -0.75 13.98 -10.06
CA ARG A 24 -2.13 14.49 -9.96
C ARG A 24 -3.05 13.51 -9.21
N SER A 25 -2.99 12.22 -9.52
CA SER A 25 -3.80 11.19 -8.87
C SER A 25 -3.50 11.08 -7.39
N LEU A 26 -2.21 11.03 -7.02
CA LEU A 26 -1.78 10.94 -5.62
C LEU A 26 -2.22 12.18 -4.83
N ARG A 27 -2.05 13.39 -5.37
CA ARG A 27 -2.53 14.64 -4.74
C ARG A 27 -4.05 14.63 -4.54
N ARG A 28 -4.82 14.20 -5.55
CA ARG A 28 -6.29 14.10 -5.49
C ARG A 28 -6.74 13.11 -4.42
N ALA A 29 -6.07 11.97 -4.33
CA ALA A 29 -6.38 10.93 -3.35
C ALA A 29 -6.16 11.43 -1.92
N VAL A 30 -4.97 11.99 -1.64
CA VAL A 30 -4.63 12.50 -0.30
C VAL A 30 -5.54 13.67 0.09
N ALA A 31 -5.84 14.59 -0.83
CA ALA A 31 -6.78 15.69 -0.58
C ALA A 31 -8.24 15.23 -0.38
N ALA A 32 -8.57 13.99 -0.72
CA ALA A 32 -9.87 13.38 -0.49
C ALA A 32 -9.94 12.51 0.77
N ALA A 33 -8.79 12.22 1.41
CA ALA A 33 -8.70 11.27 2.51
C ALA A 33 -9.59 11.64 3.70
N ASP A 34 -9.66 12.91 4.09
CA ASP A 34 -10.52 13.37 5.20
C ASP A 34 -12.03 13.18 4.93
N ARG A 35 -12.41 12.96 3.67
CA ARG A 35 -13.79 12.66 3.26
C ARG A 35 -14.06 11.14 3.14
N GLY A 36 -13.07 10.32 3.46
CA GLY A 36 -13.18 8.86 3.54
C GLY A 36 -13.03 8.12 2.21
N GLU A 37 -13.10 6.80 2.32
CA GLU A 37 -12.87 5.80 1.26
C GLU A 37 -13.60 6.12 -0.06
N ARG A 38 -14.91 6.41 -0.01
CA ARG A 38 -15.70 6.70 -1.20
C ARG A 38 -15.23 7.96 -1.93
N ALA A 39 -14.81 8.99 -1.18
CA ALA A 39 -14.33 10.22 -1.78
C ALA A 39 -12.98 10.04 -2.47
N VAL A 40 -12.08 9.24 -1.88
CA VAL A 40 -10.82 8.83 -2.51
C VAL A 40 -11.09 8.10 -3.82
N ARG A 41 -11.95 7.07 -3.79
CA ARG A 41 -12.31 6.31 -4.98
C ARG A 41 -12.84 7.22 -6.10
N SER A 42 -13.78 8.10 -5.78
CA SER A 42 -14.36 9.05 -6.75
C SER A 42 -13.36 10.07 -7.30
N ALA A 43 -12.31 10.40 -6.55
CA ALA A 43 -11.31 11.38 -6.98
C ALA A 43 -10.26 10.81 -7.96
N VAL A 44 -10.09 9.49 -7.96
CA VAL A 44 -8.98 8.80 -8.65
C VAL A 44 -9.47 7.88 -9.77
N VAL A 45 -10.57 7.14 -9.56
CA VAL A 45 -11.05 6.14 -10.52
C VAL A 45 -11.68 6.79 -11.75
N ILE A 46 -11.23 6.35 -12.93
CA ILE A 46 -11.84 6.76 -14.20
C ILE A 46 -13.02 5.83 -14.50
N GLY A 47 -14.25 6.30 -14.22
CA GLY A 47 -15.46 5.47 -14.38
C GLY A 47 -15.71 4.92 -15.79
N GLY A 48 -15.21 5.59 -16.83
CA GLY A 48 -15.34 5.14 -18.23
C GLY A 48 -14.25 4.16 -18.69
N TYR A 49 -13.26 3.85 -17.84
CA TYR A 49 -12.14 2.99 -18.20
C TYR A 49 -12.29 1.61 -17.53
N PRO A 50 -12.49 0.53 -18.31
CA PRO A 50 -12.85 -0.77 -17.75
C PRO A 50 -11.68 -1.47 -17.06
N TRP A 51 -10.44 -1.20 -17.48
CA TRP A 51 -9.25 -1.84 -16.92
C TRP A 51 -8.78 -1.18 -15.63
N THR A 52 -8.19 -1.97 -14.75
CA THR A 52 -7.78 -1.57 -13.39
C THR A 52 -6.28 -1.42 -13.24
N ASP A 53 -5.51 -1.72 -14.28
CA ASP A 53 -4.05 -1.79 -14.34
C ASP A 53 -3.36 -0.42 -14.56
N LEU A 54 -4.06 0.67 -14.24
CA LEU A 54 -3.51 2.02 -14.36
C LEU A 54 -2.64 2.35 -13.15
N ALA A 55 -1.32 2.40 -13.33
CA ALA A 55 -0.39 2.77 -12.26
C ALA A 55 -0.76 4.09 -11.53
N PRO A 56 -1.15 5.20 -12.21
CA PRO A 56 -1.60 6.41 -11.52
C PRO A 56 -2.84 6.19 -10.64
N GLU A 57 -3.74 5.30 -11.05
CA GLU A 57 -4.94 4.97 -10.29
C GLU A 57 -4.57 4.12 -9.07
N ALA A 58 -3.80 3.05 -9.26
CA ALA A 58 -3.38 2.15 -8.19
C ALA A 58 -2.55 2.88 -7.12
N VAL A 59 -1.59 3.71 -7.53
CA VAL A 59 -0.78 4.53 -6.62
C VAL A 59 -1.66 5.54 -5.86
N GLY A 60 -2.60 6.19 -6.56
CA GLY A 60 -3.54 7.12 -5.94
C GLY A 60 -4.42 6.43 -4.89
N LEU A 61 -5.04 5.30 -5.23
CA LEU A 61 -5.89 4.53 -4.33
C LEU A 61 -5.11 4.02 -3.10
N ALA A 62 -3.89 3.51 -3.29
CA ALA A 62 -3.06 3.03 -2.18
C ALA A 62 -2.67 4.15 -1.21
N PHE A 63 -2.20 5.29 -1.71
CA PHE A 63 -1.87 6.45 -0.85
C PHE A 63 -3.10 7.08 -0.22
N GLY A 64 -4.23 7.07 -0.92
CA GLY A 64 -5.51 7.50 -0.37
C GLY A 64 -5.99 6.60 0.77
N ALA A 65 -5.91 5.28 0.62
CA ALA A 65 -6.24 4.32 1.68
C ALA A 65 -5.34 4.49 2.91
N TYR A 66 -4.02 4.59 2.69
CA TYR A 66 -3.03 4.86 3.73
C TYR A 66 -3.32 6.17 4.49
N ALA A 67 -3.70 7.23 3.77
CA ALA A 67 -4.06 8.51 4.37
C ALA A 67 -5.40 8.47 5.13
N VAL A 68 -6.44 7.83 4.57
CA VAL A 68 -7.74 7.64 5.25
C VAL A 68 -7.56 6.92 6.59
N ALA A 69 -6.72 5.88 6.61
CA ALA A 69 -6.43 5.08 7.79
C ALA A 69 -5.43 5.74 8.75
N ARG A 70 -4.89 6.92 8.42
CA ARG A 70 -3.84 7.58 9.21
C ARG A 70 -2.63 6.67 9.49
N GLY A 71 -2.30 5.82 8.53
CA GLY A 71 -1.21 4.86 8.62
C GLY A 71 -1.50 3.60 9.43
N ASP A 72 -2.69 3.44 10.03
CA ASP A 72 -3.07 2.16 10.65
C ASP A 72 -3.04 1.02 9.63
N PHE A 73 -2.47 -0.12 10.01
CA PHE A 73 -2.25 -1.22 9.08
C PHE A 73 -3.56 -1.89 8.65
N GLY A 74 -4.40 -2.26 9.61
CA GLY A 74 -5.63 -2.99 9.34
C GLY A 74 -6.60 -2.15 8.53
N ASP A 75 -6.80 -0.90 8.97
CA ASP A 75 -7.70 0.03 8.31
C ASP A 75 -7.21 0.41 6.91
N ALA A 76 -5.90 0.60 6.70
CA ALA A 76 -5.36 0.93 5.37
C ALA A 76 -5.58 -0.20 4.37
N VAL A 77 -5.28 -1.44 4.77
CA VAL A 77 -5.46 -2.62 3.91
C VAL A 77 -6.94 -2.82 3.58
N LEU A 78 -7.83 -2.75 4.58
CA LEU A 78 -9.27 -2.92 4.37
C LEU A 78 -9.86 -1.81 3.50
N CYS A 79 -9.47 -0.56 3.73
CA CYS A 79 -9.89 0.59 2.91
C CYS A 79 -9.48 0.40 1.44
N ALA A 80 -8.24 -0.03 1.18
CA ALA A 80 -7.77 -0.30 -0.18
C ALA A 80 -8.58 -1.43 -0.86
N VAL A 81 -8.77 -2.56 -0.17
CA VAL A 81 -9.56 -3.69 -0.70
C VAL A 81 -10.99 -3.28 -1.02
N ASN A 82 -11.64 -2.52 -0.13
CA ASN A 82 -13.03 -2.10 -0.28
C ASN A 82 -13.26 -1.10 -1.43
N MET A 83 -12.22 -0.36 -1.85
CA MET A 83 -12.31 0.49 -3.05
C MET A 83 -12.35 -0.32 -4.36
N GLY A 84 -11.99 -1.60 -4.31
CA GLY A 84 -11.99 -2.52 -5.44
C GLY A 84 -10.91 -2.19 -6.48
N ARG A 85 -11.23 -2.40 -7.76
CA ARG A 85 -10.30 -2.25 -8.89
C ARG A 85 -9.16 -3.27 -8.78
N ASP A 86 -7.91 -2.84 -8.87
CA ASP A 86 -6.71 -3.66 -8.66
C ASP A 86 -6.46 -3.79 -7.14
N ALA A 87 -7.36 -4.51 -6.48
CA ALA A 87 -7.50 -4.52 -5.02
C ALA A 87 -6.29 -5.15 -4.34
N ASP A 88 -5.71 -6.20 -4.92
CA ASP A 88 -4.51 -6.85 -4.42
C ASP A 88 -3.28 -5.93 -4.53
N THR A 89 -3.09 -5.25 -5.66
CA THR A 89 -1.98 -4.28 -5.82
C THR A 89 -2.13 -3.10 -4.86
N THR A 90 -3.30 -2.48 -4.80
CA THR A 90 -3.53 -1.31 -3.96
C THR A 90 -3.41 -1.65 -2.47
N ALA A 91 -3.94 -2.79 -2.03
CA ALA A 91 -3.82 -3.26 -0.66
C ALA A 91 -2.37 -3.67 -0.31
N ALA A 92 -1.64 -4.27 -1.25
CA ALA A 92 -0.22 -4.60 -1.04
C ALA A 92 0.62 -3.34 -0.84
N VAL A 93 0.42 -2.30 -1.66
CA VAL A 93 1.14 -1.02 -1.51
C VAL A 93 0.71 -0.29 -0.23
N ALA A 94 -0.59 -0.20 0.06
CA ALA A 94 -1.09 0.44 1.28
C ALA A 94 -0.57 -0.29 2.54
N GLY A 95 -0.57 -1.63 2.54
CA GLY A 95 -0.04 -2.47 3.60
C GLY A 95 1.47 -2.34 3.77
N ALA A 96 2.23 -2.18 2.69
CA ALA A 96 3.67 -1.92 2.78
C ALA A 96 3.96 -0.56 3.42
N LEU A 97 3.24 0.49 3.04
CA LEU A 97 3.37 1.84 3.62
C LEU A 97 3.00 1.85 5.11
N SER A 98 1.84 1.29 5.47
CA SER A 98 1.39 1.21 6.87
C SER A 98 2.26 0.27 7.70
N GLY A 99 2.71 -0.86 7.14
CA GLY A 99 3.63 -1.79 7.80
C GLY A 99 4.99 -1.15 8.10
N ALA A 100 5.54 -0.36 7.16
CA ALA A 100 6.76 0.40 7.40
C ALA A 100 6.56 1.49 8.48
N THR A 101 5.38 2.13 8.48
CA THR A 101 4.99 3.17 9.44
C THR A 101 4.85 2.61 10.85
N CYS A 102 4.11 1.53 11.01
CA CYS A 102 3.67 0.98 12.30
C CYS A 102 4.54 -0.18 12.81
N GLY A 103 5.33 -0.80 11.94
CA GLY A 103 6.14 -1.97 12.25
C GLY A 103 5.37 -3.29 12.16
N ALA A 104 6.10 -4.41 12.13
CA ALA A 104 5.53 -5.75 11.93
C ALA A 104 4.54 -6.16 13.04
N ALA A 105 4.73 -5.68 14.27
CA ALA A 105 3.83 -5.97 15.39
C ALA A 105 2.42 -5.38 15.23
N ALA A 106 2.22 -4.43 14.32
CA ALA A 106 0.90 -3.86 14.02
C ALA A 106 0.06 -4.76 13.08
N ILE A 107 0.67 -5.77 12.47
CA ILE A 107 -0.04 -6.70 11.57
C ILE A 107 -0.92 -7.64 12.42
N PRO A 108 -2.24 -7.73 12.17
CA PRO A 108 -3.11 -8.64 12.89
C PRO A 108 -2.60 -10.09 12.83
N LEU A 109 -2.47 -10.73 13.99
CA LEU A 109 -1.96 -12.10 14.08
C LEU A 109 -2.70 -13.09 13.17
N PRO A 110 -4.05 -13.08 13.08
CA PRO A 110 -4.75 -13.98 12.17
C PRO A 110 -4.38 -13.80 10.70
N TRP A 111 -3.97 -12.58 10.29
CA TRP A 111 -3.57 -12.31 8.91
C TRP A 111 -2.13 -12.76 8.66
N SER A 112 -1.21 -12.45 9.58
CA SER A 112 0.19 -12.85 9.41
C SER A 112 0.38 -14.36 9.45
N THR A 113 -0.32 -15.07 10.35
CA THR A 113 -0.22 -16.54 10.44
C THR A 113 -0.87 -17.28 9.27
N ALA A 114 -1.71 -16.60 8.48
CA ALA A 114 -2.30 -17.19 7.28
C ALA A 114 -1.33 -17.19 6.08
N ILE A 115 -0.28 -16.38 6.14
CA ILE A 115 0.76 -16.34 5.10
C ILE A 115 1.76 -17.46 5.38
N GLY A 116 1.94 -18.32 4.39
CA GLY A 116 2.93 -19.39 4.42
C GLY A 116 3.97 -19.25 3.30
N PRO A 117 4.96 -20.16 3.23
CA PRO A 117 5.96 -20.12 2.18
C PRO A 117 5.35 -20.21 0.79
N ALA A 118 5.95 -19.52 -0.17
CA ALA A 118 5.49 -19.53 -1.54
C ALA A 118 5.54 -20.96 -2.11
N ARG A 119 4.45 -21.40 -2.75
CA ARG A 119 4.35 -22.75 -3.34
C ARG A 119 5.19 -22.93 -4.61
N GLY A 120 5.56 -21.82 -5.24
CA GLY A 120 6.29 -21.80 -6.52
C GLY A 120 5.45 -22.29 -7.71
N SER A 121 4.12 -22.09 -7.67
CA SER A 121 3.21 -22.50 -8.75
C SER A 121 3.40 -21.66 -10.02
N CYS A 122 3.48 -20.33 -9.89
CA CYS A 122 3.72 -19.43 -11.03
C CYS A 122 5.21 -19.22 -11.29
N LEU A 123 6.03 -19.18 -10.22
CA LEU A 123 7.48 -18.97 -10.27
C LEU A 123 8.18 -20.10 -9.51
N PRO A 124 8.65 -21.16 -10.18
CA PRO A 124 9.26 -22.31 -9.53
C PRO A 124 10.46 -21.96 -8.64
N SER A 125 11.22 -20.93 -8.99
CA SER A 125 12.36 -20.42 -8.21
C SER A 125 11.97 -19.83 -6.85
N MET A 126 10.71 -19.43 -6.66
CA MET A 126 10.22 -18.88 -5.39
C MET A 126 9.77 -19.95 -4.40
N ARG A 127 9.78 -21.23 -4.78
CA ARG A 127 9.28 -22.31 -3.92
C ARG A 127 10.03 -22.36 -2.58
N GLY A 128 9.28 -22.34 -1.49
CA GLY A 128 9.81 -22.48 -0.13
C GLY A 128 10.28 -21.18 0.51
N HIS A 129 10.36 -20.07 -0.23
CA HIS A 129 10.67 -18.77 0.35
C HIS A 129 9.49 -18.21 1.14
N HIS A 130 9.74 -17.74 2.36
CA HIS A 130 8.80 -16.98 3.16
C HIS A 130 9.09 -15.48 3.05
N VAL A 131 8.06 -14.63 3.16
CA VAL A 131 8.22 -13.17 3.07
C VAL A 131 9.12 -12.61 4.18
N LEU A 132 9.11 -13.23 5.35
CA LEU A 132 9.97 -12.86 6.48
C LEU A 132 11.45 -13.13 6.18
N ASP A 133 11.80 -14.25 5.52
CA ASP A 133 13.19 -14.54 5.13
C ASP A 133 13.74 -13.43 4.23
N VAL A 134 12.89 -12.89 3.33
CA VAL A 134 13.25 -11.78 2.46
C VAL A 134 13.36 -10.46 3.24
N ALA A 135 12.47 -10.24 4.20
CA ALA A 135 12.55 -9.06 5.07
C ALA A 135 13.87 -9.05 5.86
N ASP A 136 14.24 -10.18 6.47
CA ASP A 136 15.48 -10.33 7.25
C ASP A 136 16.73 -10.07 6.39
N LEU A 137 16.74 -10.52 5.13
CA LEU A 137 17.82 -10.23 4.18
C LEU A 137 17.94 -8.75 3.83
N LEU A 138 16.82 -8.01 3.78
CA LEU A 138 16.78 -6.59 3.46
C LEU A 138 17.07 -5.71 4.69
N THR A 139 16.93 -6.26 5.89
CA THR A 139 17.18 -5.57 7.17
C THR A 139 18.15 -6.37 8.07
N PRO A 140 19.38 -6.65 7.61
CA PRO A 140 20.30 -7.56 8.30
C PRO A 140 20.75 -7.07 9.69
N ASP A 141 20.61 -5.78 9.99
CA ASP A 141 21.01 -5.17 11.27
C ASP A 141 19.86 -5.10 12.31
N GLY A 142 18.71 -5.73 12.04
CA GLY A 142 17.46 -5.59 12.80
C GLY A 142 17.40 -6.27 14.19
N ASP A 143 18.34 -7.16 14.50
CA ASP A 143 18.37 -7.93 15.77
C ASP A 143 19.13 -7.23 16.92
N ALA A 144 19.54 -5.98 16.74
CA ALA A 144 20.15 -5.17 17.79
C ALA A 144 19.20 -4.06 18.29
N ARG A 145 18.04 -4.42 18.85
CA ARG A 145 17.22 -3.52 19.69
C ARG A 145 16.26 -4.26 20.61
#